data_AF-G2PBC4-F1
#
_entry.id   AF-G2PBC4-F1
#
_cell.length_a   1.000
_cell.length_b   1.000
_cell.length_c   1.000
_cell.angle_alpha   90.00
_cell.angle_beta   90.00
_cell.angle_gamma   90.00
#
_symmetry.space_group_name_H-M   'P 1'
#
loop_
_entity.id
_entity.type
_entity.pdbx_description
1 polymer ?
#
loop_
_entity_poly.entity_id
_entity_poly.type
_entity_poly.pdbx_seq_one_letter_code
_entity_poly.pdbx_strand_id
1 'polypeptide(L)'
;MLPMTNDNQQQITAQRWAMQFTSTPRCVRLVRSLVDKTLLSWGYGREDIDRTVLVCSELATNAVQHGHRSGHRFEVRLSGEGATCLVEVSDALSRRLPRLMETSDEDEHGRGLQLVSALAKEMGHRARNPIGKTVWARLALLTPEEDTRA
;
A
#
# COMPACT_ATOMS: atom_id res chain seq x y z
N MET A 1 -7.00 -20.03 -46.37
CA MET A 1 -6.14 -18.86 -46.09
C MET A 1 -6.74 -18.15 -44.89
N LEU A 2 -6.20 -18.43 -43.69
CA LEU A 2 -6.64 -17.82 -42.42
C LEU A 2 -5.82 -16.56 -42.16
N PRO A 3 -6.38 -15.45 -41.63
CA PRO A 3 -5.62 -14.52 -40.84
C PRO A 3 -5.56 -15.05 -39.40
N MET A 4 -4.35 -15.40 -38.95
CA MET A 4 -4.05 -15.58 -37.53
C MET A 4 -3.93 -14.18 -36.92
N THR A 5 -4.95 -13.72 -36.22
CA THR A 5 -4.82 -12.57 -35.32
C THR A 5 -3.95 -13.01 -34.14
N ASN A 6 -2.73 -12.50 -34.12
CA ASN A 6 -1.77 -12.70 -33.04
C ASN A 6 -2.20 -11.86 -31.84
N ASP A 7 -3.10 -12.41 -31.03
CA ASP A 7 -3.60 -11.79 -29.80
C ASP A 7 -2.54 -11.98 -28.71
N ASN A 8 -1.45 -11.20 -28.82
CA ASN A 8 -0.34 -11.22 -27.88
C ASN A 8 -0.75 -10.46 -26.62
N GLN A 9 -1.65 -11.07 -25.83
CA GLN A 9 -1.94 -10.65 -24.47
C GLN A 9 -0.65 -10.84 -23.65
N GLN A 10 0.17 -9.79 -23.59
CA GLN A 10 1.27 -9.75 -22.64
C GLN A 10 0.68 -9.95 -21.24
N GLN A 11 0.89 -11.14 -20.67
CA GLN A 11 0.53 -11.44 -19.30
C GLN A 11 1.33 -10.49 -18.39
N ILE A 12 0.71 -9.40 -17.96
CA ILE A 12 1.26 -8.54 -16.92
C ILE A 12 1.34 -9.42 -15.67
N THR A 13 2.54 -9.92 -15.37
CA THR A 13 2.75 -10.78 -14.22
C THR A 13 2.66 -9.90 -12.97
N ALA A 14 1.66 -10.14 -12.13
CA ALA A 14 1.48 -9.38 -10.90
C ALA A 14 2.69 -9.56 -9.96
N GLN A 15 3.41 -8.47 -9.71
CA GLN A 15 4.55 -8.44 -8.77
C GLN A 15 4.01 -8.33 -7.34
N ARG A 16 4.53 -9.14 -6.42
CA ARG A 16 4.05 -9.19 -5.04
C ARG A 16 5.18 -9.19 -4.03
N TRP A 17 4.98 -8.46 -2.95
CA TRP A 17 5.88 -8.42 -1.81
C TRP A 17 5.06 -8.36 -0.53
N ALA A 18 5.50 -9.08 0.51
CA ALA A 18 4.87 -9.00 1.82
C ALA A 18 5.89 -9.20 2.93
N MET A 19 5.74 -8.46 4.03
CA MET A 19 6.60 -8.60 5.21
C MET A 19 5.85 -8.24 6.49
N GLN A 20 6.25 -8.88 7.60
CA GLN A 20 5.69 -8.60 8.92
C GLN A 20 6.67 -7.82 9.79
N PHE A 21 6.13 -6.92 10.59
CA PHE A 21 6.87 -5.97 11.41
C PHE A 21 6.34 -5.95 12.83
N THR A 22 7.22 -5.75 13.80
CA THR A 22 6.80 -5.43 15.17
C THR A 22 6.09 -4.08 15.19
N SER A 23 5.01 -3.96 15.96
CA SER A 23 4.18 -2.75 16.04
C SER A 23 4.88 -1.63 16.83
N THR A 24 5.96 -1.07 16.27
CA THR A 24 6.75 0.03 16.86
C THR A 24 6.99 1.15 15.84
N PRO A 25 7.14 2.41 16.28
CA PRO A 25 7.43 3.54 15.37
C PRO A 25 8.72 3.36 14.55
N ARG A 26 9.71 2.64 15.09
CA ARG A 26 10.96 2.35 14.37
C ARG A 26 10.71 1.51 13.11
N CYS A 27 9.76 0.59 13.18
CA CYS A 27 9.40 -0.27 12.04
C CYS A 27 8.71 0.50 10.92
N VAL A 28 8.03 1.62 11.18
CA VAL A 28 7.46 2.47 10.11
C VAL A 28 8.58 3.01 9.19
N ARG A 29 9.72 3.41 9.77
CA ARG A 29 10.87 3.86 8.98
C ARG A 29 11.45 2.74 8.12
N LEU A 30 11.51 1.52 8.66
CA LEU A 30 11.95 0.34 7.93
C LEU A 30 10.99 0.00 6.78
N VAL A 31 9.67 0.06 7.04
CA VAL A 31 8.64 -0.12 6.01
C VAL A 31 8.87 0.83 4.84
N ARG A 32 9.05 2.13 5.11
CA ARG A 32 9.32 3.12 4.04
C ARG A 32 10.51 2.72 3.17
N SER A 33 11.64 2.37 3.80
CA SER A 33 12.85 1.98 3.06
C SER A 33 12.69 0.69 2.25
N LEU A 34 11.93 -0.28 2.75
CA LEU A 34 11.71 -1.54 2.06
C LEU A 34 10.72 -1.37 0.89
N VAL A 35 9.63 -0.62 1.10
CA VAL A 35 8.66 -0.31 0.04
C VAL A 35 9.31 0.45 -1.11
N ASP A 36 10.12 1.47 -0.79
CA ASP A 36 10.92 2.23 -1.77
C ASP A 36 11.78 1.32 -2.65
N LYS A 37 12.60 0.47 -2.00
CA LYS A 37 13.46 -0.50 -2.68
C LYS A 37 12.69 -1.53 -3.50
N THR A 38 11.56 -2.00 -2.98
CA THR A 38 10.72 -2.98 -3.67
C THR A 38 10.12 -2.37 -4.94
N LEU A 39 9.52 -1.20 -4.86
CA LEU A 39 8.91 -0.55 -6.03
C LEU A 39 9.96 -0.13 -7.06
N LEU A 40 11.14 0.31 -6.61
CA LEU A 40 12.28 0.55 -7.48
C LEU A 40 12.71 -0.72 -8.21
N SER A 41 12.79 -1.86 -7.52
CA SER A 41 13.12 -3.16 -8.14
C SER A 41 12.05 -3.66 -9.11
N TRP A 42 10.82 -3.15 -8.98
CA TRP A 42 9.70 -3.44 -9.89
C TRP A 42 9.67 -2.51 -11.11
N GLY A 43 10.56 -1.52 -11.17
CA GLY A 43 10.72 -0.60 -12.30
C GLY A 43 9.82 0.64 -12.27
N TYR A 44 9.17 0.95 -11.15
CA TYR A 44 8.30 2.12 -11.06
C TYR A 44 9.08 3.44 -10.99
N GLY A 45 8.48 4.52 -11.52
CA GLY A 45 9.05 5.85 -11.51
C GLY A 45 9.11 6.48 -10.11
N ARG A 46 10.02 7.44 -9.92
CA ARG A 46 10.31 8.01 -8.60
C ARG A 46 9.09 8.66 -7.93
N GLU A 47 8.30 9.41 -8.68
CA GLU A 47 7.09 10.07 -8.17
C GLU A 47 6.08 9.06 -7.62
N ASP A 48 5.85 7.97 -8.35
CA ASP A 48 4.96 6.88 -7.97
C ASP A 48 5.47 6.14 -6.73
N ILE A 49 6.78 5.93 -6.64
CA ILE A 49 7.43 5.36 -5.46
C ILE A 49 7.18 6.25 -4.25
N ASP A 50 7.47 7.55 -4.34
CA ASP A 50 7.33 8.48 -3.21
C ASP A 50 5.87 8.56 -2.73
N ARG A 51 4.90 8.60 -3.66
CA ARG A 51 3.45 8.54 -3.34
C ARG A 51 3.06 7.25 -2.62
N THR A 52 3.53 6.10 -3.13
CA THR A 52 3.18 4.78 -2.57
C THR A 52 3.84 4.59 -1.20
N VAL A 53 5.08 5.04 -1.02
CA VAL A 53 5.80 5.05 0.26
C VAL A 53 5.05 5.90 1.29
N LEU A 54 4.55 7.08 0.89
CA LEU A 54 3.78 7.95 1.75
C LEU A 54 2.47 7.28 2.20
N VAL A 55 1.68 6.75 1.27
CA VAL A 55 0.45 5.99 1.59
C VAL A 55 0.76 4.83 2.53
N CYS A 56 1.79 4.04 2.23
CA CYS A 56 2.17 2.91 3.07
C CYS A 56 2.62 3.34 4.47
N SER A 57 3.33 4.46 4.58
CA SER A 57 3.77 5.04 5.87
C SER A 57 2.58 5.46 6.72
N GLU A 58 1.58 6.12 6.15
CA GLU A 58 0.37 6.53 6.86
C GLU A 58 -0.43 5.32 7.35
N LEU A 59 -0.61 4.31 6.49
CA LEU A 59 -1.31 3.07 6.88
C LEU A 59 -0.54 2.28 7.95
N ALA A 60 0.79 2.19 7.85
CA ALA A 60 1.64 1.55 8.85
C ALA A 60 1.64 2.32 10.19
N THR A 61 1.65 3.64 10.14
CA THR A 61 1.54 4.49 11.34
C THR A 61 0.22 4.26 12.04
N ASN A 62 -0.89 4.22 11.29
CA ASN A 62 -2.21 3.86 11.82
C ASN A 62 -2.21 2.46 12.45
N ALA A 63 -1.59 1.47 11.82
CA ALA A 63 -1.49 0.12 12.40
C ALA A 63 -0.69 0.11 13.70
N VAL A 64 0.39 0.88 13.80
CA VAL A 64 1.21 1.01 15.02
C VAL A 64 0.47 1.76 16.13
N GLN A 65 -0.24 2.84 15.82
CA GLN A 65 -0.92 3.67 16.82
C GLN A 65 -2.27 3.08 17.27
N HIS A 66 -2.98 2.38 16.40
CA HIS A 66 -4.37 1.97 16.63
C HIS A 66 -4.59 0.46 16.55
N GLY A 67 -3.69 -0.28 15.92
CA GLY A 67 -3.73 -1.74 15.82
C GLY A 67 -2.87 -2.46 16.86
N HIS A 68 -2.23 -1.73 17.77
CA HIS A 68 -1.29 -2.29 18.73
C HIS A 68 -1.99 -3.19 19.76
N ARG A 69 -1.56 -4.45 19.79
CA ARG A 69 -1.65 -5.34 20.96
C ARG A 69 -0.24 -5.81 21.28
N SER A 70 0.13 -5.81 22.56
CA SER A 70 1.47 -6.24 22.99
C SER A 70 1.80 -7.63 22.43
N GLY A 71 2.99 -7.77 21.82
CA GLY A 71 3.44 -9.02 21.18
C GLY A 71 2.92 -9.27 19.75
N HIS A 72 2.01 -8.44 19.21
CA HIS A 72 1.48 -8.64 17.87
C HIS A 72 2.21 -7.82 16.80
N ARG A 73 2.34 -8.42 15.61
CA ARG A 73 2.92 -7.83 14.41
C ARG A 73 1.84 -7.24 13.52
N PHE A 74 2.24 -6.29 12.67
CA PHE A 74 1.46 -5.90 11.50
C PHE A 74 2.15 -6.41 10.23
N GLU A 75 1.38 -6.61 9.17
CA GLU A 75 1.86 -7.07 7.87
C GLU A 75 1.65 -5.97 6.84
N VAL A 76 2.64 -5.74 5.98
CA VAL A 76 2.52 -4.91 4.79
C VAL A 76 2.57 -5.83 3.58
N ARG A 77 1.66 -5.65 2.63
CA ARG A 77 1.68 -6.29 1.32
C ARG A 77 1.58 -5.24 0.22
N LEU A 78 2.39 -5.42 -0.82
CA LEU A 78 2.30 -4.70 -2.08
C LEU A 78 1.92 -5.70 -3.18
N SER A 79 1.01 -5.30 -4.05
CA SER A 79 0.73 -6.02 -5.31
C SER A 79 0.74 -5.01 -6.45
N GLY A 80 1.76 -5.09 -7.31
CA GLY A 80 1.89 -4.29 -8.52
C GLY A 80 1.35 -5.05 -9.73
N GLU A 81 0.46 -4.43 -10.49
CA GLU A 81 -0.12 -4.97 -11.71
C GLU A 81 -0.22 -3.83 -12.74
N GLY A 82 0.77 -3.78 -13.64
CA GLY A 82 0.89 -2.72 -14.65
C GLY A 82 0.92 -1.34 -14.00
N ALA A 83 -0.03 -0.49 -14.39
CA ALA A 83 -0.24 0.88 -13.91
C ALA A 83 -0.96 0.97 -12.55
N THR A 84 -0.96 -0.09 -11.75
CA THR A 84 -1.64 -0.11 -10.46
C THR A 84 -0.80 -0.75 -9.37
N CYS A 85 -0.89 -0.19 -8.16
CA CYS A 85 -0.33 -0.82 -6.97
C CYS A 85 -1.36 -0.83 -5.84
N LEU A 86 -1.60 -2.02 -5.29
CA LEU A 86 -2.40 -2.21 -4.09
C LEU A 86 -1.46 -2.30 -2.87
N VAL A 87 -1.61 -1.34 -1.96
CA VAL A 87 -0.96 -1.33 -0.65
C VAL A 87 -1.95 -1.87 0.37
N GLU A 88 -1.54 -2.86 1.15
CA GLU A 88 -2.34 -3.44 2.22
C GLU A 88 -1.55 -3.47 3.52
N VAL A 89 -2.16 -2.97 4.59
CA VAL A 89 -1.59 -3.03 5.93
C VAL A 89 -2.57 -3.77 6.83
N SER A 90 -2.11 -4.87 7.41
CA SER A 90 -2.91 -5.72 8.28
C SER A 90 -2.42 -5.68 9.71
N ASP A 91 -3.29 -5.37 10.66
CA ASP A 91 -3.02 -5.42 12.09
C ASP A 91 -3.86 -6.51 12.79
N ALA A 92 -3.53 -6.83 14.05
CA ALA A 92 -4.20 -7.89 14.82
C ALA A 92 -5.46 -7.43 15.59
N LEU A 93 -5.91 -6.18 15.42
CA LEU A 93 -7.02 -5.60 16.16
C LEU A 93 -8.24 -5.33 15.27
N SER A 94 -9.23 -6.21 15.35
CA SER A 94 -10.45 -6.12 14.53
C SER A 94 -11.45 -5.02 14.93
N ARG A 95 -11.40 -4.50 16.16
CA ARG A 95 -12.49 -3.66 16.73
C ARG A 95 -12.40 -2.16 16.42
N ARG A 96 -11.27 -1.65 15.93
CA ARG A 96 -11.10 -0.21 15.63
C ARG A 96 -11.09 -0.02 14.11
N LEU A 97 -12.24 0.33 13.54
CA LEU A 97 -12.33 0.66 12.11
C LEU A 97 -11.52 1.94 11.83
N PRO A 98 -10.86 2.07 10.67
CA PRO A 98 -10.28 3.34 10.27
C PRO A 98 -11.46 4.26 9.96
N ARG A 99 -11.80 5.13 10.90
CA ARG A 99 -12.79 6.18 10.62
C ARG A 99 -12.05 7.26 9.82
N LEU A 100 -12.54 7.57 8.62
CA LEU A 100 -12.39 8.92 8.09
C LEU A 100 -13.11 9.81 9.10
N MET A 101 -12.42 10.33 10.11
CA MET A 101 -13.02 11.34 10.96
C MET A 101 -13.00 12.64 10.17
N GLU A 102 -14.18 13.21 9.94
CA GLU A 102 -14.30 14.61 9.55
C GLU A 102 -13.56 15.43 10.60
N THR A 103 -12.54 16.15 10.16
CA THR A 103 -11.56 16.80 11.01
C THR A 103 -12.19 17.89 11.87
N SER A 104 -11.99 17.81 13.18
CA SER A 104 -11.92 18.99 14.05
C SER A 104 -10.48 19.48 14.02
N ASP A 105 -10.27 20.80 14.00
CA ASP A 105 -8.98 21.48 13.75
C ASP A 105 -7.85 21.16 14.77
N GLU A 106 -8.14 20.37 15.81
CA GLU A 106 -7.19 20.02 16.88
C GLU A 106 -6.59 18.60 16.76
N ASP A 107 -7.07 17.74 15.84
CA ASP A 107 -6.62 16.35 15.73
C ASP A 107 -5.62 16.12 14.57
N GLU A 108 -4.31 16.07 14.88
CA GLU A 108 -3.26 15.63 13.94
C GLU A 108 -3.51 14.20 13.40
N HIS A 109 -4.25 13.36 14.14
CA HIS A 109 -4.53 11.96 13.82
C HIS A 109 -5.49 11.75 12.63
N GLY A 110 -6.18 12.80 12.15
CA GLY A 110 -7.13 12.72 11.03
C GLY A 110 -6.50 12.92 9.64
N ARG A 111 -5.33 13.56 9.57
CA ARG A 111 -4.72 13.98 8.30
C ARG A 111 -4.14 12.82 7.49
N GLY A 112 -3.66 11.77 8.16
CA GLY A 112 -3.04 10.62 7.48
C GLY A 112 -4.00 9.88 6.55
N LEU A 113 -5.24 9.63 6.97
CA LEU A 113 -6.24 8.98 6.11
C LEU A 113 -6.78 9.92 5.02
N GLN A 114 -6.85 11.23 5.28
CA GLN A 114 -7.19 12.22 4.24
C GLN A 114 -6.13 12.23 3.13
N LEU A 115 -4.85 12.20 3.49
CA LEU A 115 -3.74 12.10 2.56
C LEU A 115 -3.79 10.80 1.74
N VAL A 116 -4.07 9.66 2.40
CA VAL A 116 -4.28 8.39 1.70
C VAL A 116 -5.45 8.49 0.72
N SER A 117 -6.58 9.09 1.15
CA SER A 117 -7.76 9.26 0.30
C SER A 117 -7.51 10.19 -0.89
N ALA A 118 -6.66 11.20 -0.75
CA ALA A 118 -6.32 12.11 -1.83
C ALA A 118 -5.38 11.48 -2.87
N LEU A 119 -4.52 10.54 -2.45
CA LEU A 119 -3.52 9.90 -3.31
C LEU A 119 -4.00 8.60 -3.95
N ALA A 120 -4.96 7.91 -3.33
CA ALA A 120 -5.49 6.63 -3.78
C ALA A 120 -6.67 6.80 -4.76
N LYS A 121 -6.75 5.91 -5.75
CA LYS A 121 -7.96 5.77 -6.58
C LYS A 121 -9.12 5.19 -5.78
N GLU A 122 -8.79 4.20 -4.94
CA GLU A 122 -9.75 3.53 -4.08
C GLU A 122 -9.06 3.17 -2.77
N MET A 123 -9.80 3.20 -1.68
CA MET A 123 -9.32 2.73 -0.39
C MET A 123 -10.45 2.11 0.40
N GLY A 124 -10.08 1.29 1.38
CA GLY A 124 -11.07 0.67 2.23
C GLY A 124 -10.42 -0.16 3.32
N HIS A 125 -11.25 -1.01 3.91
CA HIS A 125 -10.82 -1.93 4.95
C HIS A 125 -11.66 -3.19 4.89
N ARG A 126 -11.12 -4.29 5.42
CA ARG A 126 -11.81 -5.57 5.54
C ARG A 126 -11.34 -6.32 6.78
N ALA A 127 -12.19 -7.20 7.30
CA ALA A 127 -11.80 -8.09 8.39
C ALA A 127 -10.69 -9.05 7.92
N ARG A 128 -9.74 -9.34 8.81
CA ARG A 128 -8.70 -10.34 8.58
C ARG A 128 -9.00 -11.58 9.41
N ASN A 129 -8.99 -12.74 8.75
CA ASN A 129 -9.11 -14.03 9.42
C ASN A 129 -7.72 -14.54 9.85
N PRO A 130 -7.58 -15.19 11.01
CA PRO A 130 -8.60 -15.42 12.04
C PRO A 130 -8.87 -14.20 12.95
N ILE A 131 -7.98 -13.21 12.99
CA ILE A 131 -8.18 -11.97 13.73
C ILE A 131 -7.50 -10.79 13.04
N GLY A 132 -8.10 -9.62 13.20
CA GLY A 132 -7.54 -8.35 12.80
C GLY A 132 -8.32 -7.64 11.71
N LYS A 133 -7.65 -6.69 11.07
CA LYS A 133 -8.20 -5.87 10.00
C LYS A 133 -7.10 -5.60 9.01
N THR A 134 -7.46 -5.57 7.73
CA THR A 134 -6.62 -5.05 6.66
C THR A 134 -7.18 -3.70 6.21
N VAL A 135 -6.37 -2.65 6.26
CA VAL A 135 -6.63 -1.38 5.59
C VAL A 135 -5.86 -1.38 4.27
N TRP A 136 -6.49 -0.94 3.20
CA TRP A 136 -5.89 -1.01 1.87
C TRP A 136 -6.15 0.26 1.08
N ALA A 137 -5.22 0.56 0.18
CA ALA A 137 -5.30 1.67 -0.76
C ALA A 137 -4.74 1.23 -2.12
N ARG A 138 -5.47 1.52 -3.19
CA ARG A 138 -5.06 1.27 -4.57
C ARG A 138 -4.61 2.59 -5.19
N LEU A 139 -3.37 2.64 -5.64
CA LEU A 139 -2.82 3.77 -6.39
C LEU A 139 -2.82 3.44 -7.88
N ALA A 140 -3.07 4.46 -8.69
CA ALA A 140 -2.60 4.44 -10.07
C ALA A 140 -1.15 4.86 -10.07
N LEU A 141 -0.35 4.06 -10.74
CA LEU A 141 1.03 4.36 -11.04
C LEU A 141 1.11 4.64 -12.54
N LEU A 142 2.03 5.50 -12.94
CA LEU A 142 2.48 5.47 -14.32
C LEU A 142 3.16 4.10 -14.51
N THR A 143 2.89 3.46 -15.64
CA THR A 143 3.58 2.19 -15.96
C THR A 143 5.08 2.38 -15.82
N PRO A 144 5.85 1.32 -15.50
CA PRO A 144 7.31 1.38 -15.56
C PRO A 144 7.71 2.14 -16.81
N GLU A 145 8.56 3.16 -16.68
CA GLU A 145 9.04 3.89 -17.86
C GLU A 145 9.56 2.82 -18.83
N GLU A 146 8.87 2.61 -19.95
CA GLU A 146 9.43 1.86 -21.05
C GLU A 146 10.69 2.64 -21.41
N ASP A 147 11.84 2.07 -21.06
CA ASP A 147 13.18 2.63 -21.31
C ASP A 147 13.21 3.08 -22.76
N THR A 148 12.90 4.36 -23.00
CA THR A 148 12.90 4.97 -24.33
C THR A 148 14.36 5.26 -24.63
N ARG A 149 15.12 4.19 -24.83
CA ARG A 149 16.45 4.24 -25.42
C ARG A 149 16.28 4.02 -26.91
N ALA A 150 16.11 5.15 -27.59
CA ALA A 150 16.55 5.31 -28.97
C ALA A 150 18.09 5.24 -29.04
#